data_AF-A0A6G1M2M2-F1
#
_entry.id   AF-A0A6G1M2M2-F1
#
_cell.length_a   1.000
_cell.length_b   1.000
_cell.length_c   1.000
_cell.angle_alpha   90.00
_cell.angle_beta   90.00
_cell.angle_gamma   90.00
#
_symmetry.space_group_name_H-M   'P 1'
#
loop_
_entity.id
_entity.type
_entity.pdbx_description
1 polymer ?
#
loop_
_entity_poly.entity_id
_entity_poly.type
_entity_poly.pdbx_seq_one_letter_code
_entity_poly.pdbx_strand_id
1 'polypeptide(L)'
;MVLQSVLFSDMTHDDWVDVTPCKIAGSWNLHELLPNDLDFFILLSLVQAVFGARTKPIYNVDNTYMDGLAHHRVSKGLKAVSIMLGLMTTDGYLAGADHRDEREFLLAQNTYHGFDTNDYHALLDYYCNPALVFSTPGDAQVTIGTIQGGNPMFKALRRLKGMDSSNGRASNGGSRDVTSLLAAAQTIEEAIEVVLKALTTRLSSTIAGMDPEEMDQTKSIQSYGVDSLQRME
;
A
#
# COMPACT_ATOMS: atom_id res chain seq x y z
N MET A 1 -14.56 18.09 -5.62
CA MET A 1 -13.49 17.17 -6.06
C MET A 1 -13.99 16.44 -7.29
N VAL A 2 -13.26 16.50 -8.41
CA VAL A 2 -13.62 15.81 -9.66
C VAL A 2 -13.00 14.42 -9.64
N LEU A 3 -13.83 13.38 -9.73
CA LEU A 3 -13.39 11.98 -9.72
C LEU A 3 -13.37 11.44 -11.14
N GLN A 4 -12.16 11.18 -11.64
CA GLN A 4 -11.96 10.57 -12.95
C GLN A 4 -10.93 9.45 -12.86
N SER A 5 -11.28 8.29 -13.42
CA SER A 5 -10.45 7.09 -13.42
C SER A 5 -10.17 6.69 -14.86
N VAL A 6 -8.94 6.93 -15.31
CA VAL A 6 -8.43 6.56 -16.63
C VAL A 6 -7.03 6.00 -16.47
N LEU A 7 -6.66 5.04 -17.32
CA LEU A 7 -5.26 4.61 -17.39
C LEU A 7 -4.42 5.78 -17.92
N PHE A 8 -3.15 5.82 -17.51
CA PHE A 8 -2.26 6.90 -17.95
C PHE A 8 -2.09 6.93 -19.48
N SER A 9 -2.05 5.76 -20.13
CA SER A 9 -1.95 5.64 -21.59
C SER A 9 -3.15 6.22 -22.35
N ASP A 10 -4.31 6.24 -21.70
CA ASP A 10 -5.59 6.59 -22.31
C ASP A 10 -6.06 7.98 -21.89
N MET A 11 -5.27 8.65 -21.04
CA MET A 11 -5.60 9.96 -20.49
C MET A 11 -5.43 11.04 -21.54
N THR A 12 -6.46 11.87 -21.69
CA THR A 12 -6.40 13.07 -22.52
C THR A 12 -5.88 14.26 -21.74
N HIS A 13 -5.47 15.30 -22.45
CA HIS A 13 -5.12 16.58 -21.83
C HIS A 13 -6.31 17.21 -21.09
N ASP A 14 -7.54 17.03 -21.59
CA ASP A 14 -8.73 17.59 -20.96
C ASP A 14 -9.03 16.91 -19.62
N ASP A 15 -8.87 15.57 -19.54
CA ASP A 15 -8.98 14.83 -18.27
C ASP A 15 -8.00 15.38 -17.21
N TRP A 16 -6.79 15.76 -17.64
CA TRP A 16 -5.80 16.38 -16.77
C TRP A 16 -6.23 17.77 -16.29
N VAL A 17 -6.67 18.62 -17.23
CA VAL A 17 -7.09 19.99 -16.93
C VAL A 17 -8.38 20.04 -16.11
N ASP A 18 -9.25 19.05 -16.20
CA ASP A 18 -10.50 19.04 -15.43
C ASP A 18 -10.27 18.69 -13.95
N VAL A 19 -9.29 17.85 -13.65
CA VAL A 19 -9.05 17.36 -12.29
C VAL A 19 -8.02 18.21 -11.54
N THR A 20 -6.90 18.53 -12.19
CA THR A 20 -5.73 19.10 -11.50
C THR A 20 -5.88 20.51 -10.92
N PRO A 21 -6.61 21.47 -11.54
CA PRO A 21 -6.65 22.84 -11.05
C PRO A 21 -7.29 22.97 -9.67
N CYS A 22 -8.25 22.10 -9.33
CA CYS A 22 -8.94 22.16 -8.04
C CYS A 22 -7.97 22.05 -6.86
N LYS A 23 -7.02 21.11 -6.93
CA LYS A 23 -6.04 20.88 -5.87
C LYS A 23 -4.76 21.68 -6.08
N ILE A 24 -4.22 21.70 -7.30
CA ILE A 24 -2.96 22.41 -7.59
C ILE A 24 -3.16 23.92 -7.49
N ALA A 25 -3.96 24.50 -8.39
CA ALA A 25 -4.18 25.95 -8.40
C ALA A 25 -4.92 26.40 -7.13
N GLY A 26 -5.88 25.60 -6.64
CA GLY A 26 -6.58 25.87 -5.38
C GLY A 26 -5.62 26.00 -4.18
N SER A 27 -4.75 25.03 -3.95
CA SER A 27 -3.81 25.08 -2.83
C SER A 27 -2.73 26.14 -3.00
N TRP A 28 -2.27 26.40 -4.22
CA TRP A 28 -1.36 27.51 -4.51
C TRP A 28 -1.99 28.87 -4.22
N ASN A 29 -3.24 29.08 -4.63
CA ASN A 29 -3.97 30.31 -4.32
C ASN A 29 -4.12 30.51 -2.81
N LEU A 30 -4.40 29.45 -2.05
CA LEU A 30 -4.43 29.53 -0.59
C LEU A 30 -3.04 29.86 0.00
N HIS A 31 -1.96 29.34 -0.59
CA HIS A 31 -0.60 29.66 -0.15
C HIS A 31 -0.26 31.14 -0.33
N GLU A 32 -0.64 31.73 -1.46
CA GLU A 32 -0.29 33.11 -1.84
C GLU A 32 -1.22 34.15 -1.21
N LEU A 33 -2.50 33.82 -1.01
CA LEU A 33 -3.52 34.81 -0.61
C LEU A 33 -3.82 34.83 0.89
N LEU A 34 -3.56 33.73 1.62
CA LEU A 34 -3.79 33.71 3.06
C LEU A 34 -2.61 34.35 3.83
N PRO A 35 -2.87 34.85 5.05
CA PRO A 35 -1.80 35.35 5.92
C PRO A 35 -0.72 34.30 6.19
N ASN A 36 0.49 34.75 6.50
CA ASN A 36 1.62 33.87 6.79
C ASN A 36 1.62 33.36 8.23
N ASP A 37 0.89 34.01 9.13
CA ASP A 37 0.81 33.74 10.57
C ASP A 37 -0.40 32.87 10.95
N LEU A 38 -0.84 31.99 10.05
CA LEU A 38 -1.92 31.05 10.32
C LEU A 38 -1.56 30.09 11.45
N ASP A 39 -2.56 29.77 12.29
CA ASP A 39 -2.43 28.76 13.34
C ASP A 39 -2.20 27.36 12.79
N PHE A 40 -2.79 27.07 11.62
CA PHE A 40 -2.68 25.81 10.89
C PHE A 40 -2.90 26.02 9.38
N PHE A 41 -2.35 25.09 8.58
CA PHE A 41 -2.63 25.00 7.15
C PHE A 41 -2.62 23.51 6.77
N ILE A 42 -3.81 22.94 6.55
CA ILE A 42 -3.97 21.50 6.38
C ILE A 42 -4.34 21.19 4.92
N LEU A 43 -3.54 20.35 4.27
CA LEU A 43 -3.80 19.81 2.94
C LEU A 43 -4.21 18.34 3.07
N LEU A 44 -5.38 18.00 2.53
CA LEU A 44 -5.89 16.63 2.55
C LEU A 44 -5.40 15.89 1.31
N SER A 45 -4.34 15.12 1.50
CA SER A 45 -3.72 14.24 0.51
C SER A 45 -4.24 12.80 0.65
N LEU A 46 -3.74 11.90 -0.21
CA LEU A 46 -4.09 10.49 -0.19
C LEU A 46 -2.83 9.65 -0.23
N VAL A 47 -2.85 8.53 0.50
CA VAL A 47 -1.71 7.59 0.56
C VAL A 47 -1.40 6.95 -0.79
N GLN A 48 -2.34 6.97 -1.73
CA GLN A 48 -2.13 6.52 -3.10
C GLN A 48 -1.07 7.33 -3.84
N ALA A 49 -0.82 8.59 -3.43
CA ALA A 49 0.28 9.40 -3.95
C ALA A 49 1.65 8.74 -3.71
N VAL A 50 1.80 8.00 -2.61
CA VAL A 50 3.07 7.37 -2.22
C VAL A 50 3.25 5.98 -2.84
N PHE A 51 2.22 5.13 -2.81
CA PHE A 51 2.33 3.75 -3.32
C PHE A 51 1.91 3.59 -4.79
N GLY A 52 1.35 4.63 -5.40
CA GLY A 52 0.79 4.64 -6.74
C GLY A 52 -0.57 3.94 -6.86
N ALA A 53 -1.47 4.54 -7.63
CA ALA A 53 -2.70 3.92 -8.13
C ALA A 53 -2.60 3.73 -9.65
N ARG A 54 -2.67 2.46 -10.12
CA ARG A 54 -2.55 2.12 -11.55
C ARG A 54 -3.67 2.73 -12.42
N THR A 55 -4.86 2.88 -11.85
CA THR A 55 -6.08 3.32 -12.54
C THR A 55 -6.47 4.77 -12.25
N LYS A 56 -5.72 5.45 -11.39
CA LYS A 56 -5.97 6.84 -10.97
C LYS A 56 -4.66 7.65 -10.93
N PRO A 57 -3.92 7.75 -12.04
CA PRO A 57 -2.65 8.48 -12.11
C PRO A 57 -2.78 9.98 -11.79
N ILE A 58 -3.85 10.65 -12.24
CA ILE A 58 -4.06 12.10 -11.99
C ILE A 58 -4.18 12.38 -10.49
N TYR A 59 -4.80 11.48 -9.74
CA TYR A 59 -4.91 11.58 -8.29
C TYR A 59 -3.54 11.58 -7.61
N ASN A 60 -2.55 10.85 -8.15
CA ASN A 60 -1.23 10.85 -7.55
C ASN A 60 -0.55 12.20 -7.73
N VAL A 61 -0.77 12.88 -8.87
CA VAL A 61 -0.14 14.17 -9.18
C VAL A 61 -0.61 15.26 -8.22
N ASP A 62 -1.92 15.45 -8.09
CA ASP A 62 -2.47 16.53 -7.26
C ASP A 62 -2.11 16.37 -5.78
N ASN A 63 -2.17 15.14 -5.30
CA ASN A 63 -1.83 14.83 -3.92
C ASN A 63 -0.32 14.98 -3.67
N THR A 64 0.53 14.52 -4.60
CA THR A 64 1.99 14.74 -4.51
C THR A 64 2.35 16.23 -4.58
N TYR A 65 1.62 17.02 -5.38
CA TYR A 65 1.79 18.48 -5.41
C TYR A 65 1.50 19.09 -4.05
N MET A 66 0.37 18.74 -3.43
CA MET A 66 0.01 19.23 -2.09
C MET A 66 1.01 18.77 -1.02
N ASP A 67 1.52 17.55 -1.10
CA ASP A 67 2.59 17.06 -0.24
C ASP A 67 3.83 17.96 -0.37
N GLY A 68 4.26 18.23 -1.60
CA GLY A 68 5.37 19.14 -1.89
C GLY A 68 5.13 20.57 -1.42
N LEU A 69 3.90 21.08 -1.55
CA LEU A 69 3.52 22.42 -1.09
C LEU A 69 3.61 22.52 0.44
N ALA A 70 3.21 21.48 1.18
CA ALA A 70 3.38 21.46 2.63
C ALA A 70 4.86 21.55 3.03
N HIS A 71 5.73 20.75 2.39
CA HIS A 71 7.17 20.82 2.59
C HIS A 71 7.75 22.21 2.26
N HIS A 72 7.29 22.83 1.17
CA HIS A 72 7.70 24.17 0.74
C HIS A 72 7.27 25.27 1.71
N ARG A 73 6.06 25.17 2.27
CA ARG A 73 5.61 26.12 3.30
C ARG A 73 6.45 26.00 4.57
N VAL A 74 6.68 24.78 5.04
CA VAL A 74 7.50 24.53 6.24
C VAL A 74 8.96 24.97 6.04
N SER A 75 9.54 24.79 4.85
CA SER A 75 10.91 25.27 4.57
C SER A 75 11.04 26.80 4.60
N LYS A 76 9.92 27.52 4.42
CA LYS A 76 9.82 28.98 4.59
C LYS A 76 9.47 29.41 6.02
N GLY A 77 9.38 28.47 6.97
CA GLY A 77 8.96 28.73 8.35
C GLY A 77 7.45 28.96 8.50
N LEU A 78 6.65 28.62 7.48
CA LEU A 78 5.19 28.72 7.53
C LEU A 78 4.60 27.37 7.96
N LYS A 79 3.58 27.40 8.83
CA LYS A 79 2.88 26.17 9.21
C LYS A 79 2.18 25.54 8.01
N ALA A 80 2.38 24.23 7.85
CA ALA A 80 1.61 23.39 6.94
C ALA A 80 1.80 21.91 7.27
N VAL A 81 0.74 21.12 7.07
CA VAL A 81 0.80 19.66 7.05
C VAL A 81 -0.01 19.12 5.88
N SER A 82 0.55 18.12 5.20
CA SER A 82 -0.20 17.25 4.30
C SER A 82 -0.59 15.96 5.02
N ILE A 83 -1.89 15.77 5.20
CA ILE A 83 -2.45 14.55 5.79
C ILE A 83 -2.74 13.57 4.67
N MET A 84 -1.93 12.54 4.53
CA MET A 84 -2.12 11.46 3.58
C MET A 84 -3.16 10.48 4.13
N LEU A 85 -4.40 10.65 3.70
CA LEU A 85 -5.52 9.84 4.16
C LEU A 85 -5.49 8.46 3.48
N GLY A 86 -5.54 7.42 4.30
CA GLY A 86 -5.78 6.04 3.90
C GLY A 86 -7.27 5.77 3.68
N LEU A 87 -7.75 4.62 4.14
CA LEU A 87 -9.15 4.26 3.97
C LEU A 87 -9.99 4.73 5.17
N MET A 88 -10.75 5.81 5.00
CA MET A 88 -11.79 6.23 5.95
C MET A 88 -13.00 5.29 5.81
N THR A 89 -13.46 4.69 6.91
CA THR A 89 -14.55 3.69 6.87
C THR A 89 -15.91 4.23 7.30
N THR A 90 -15.94 5.31 8.08
CA THR A 90 -17.15 5.86 8.70
C THR A 90 -17.75 7.04 7.92
N ASP A 91 -16.92 7.85 7.28
CA ASP A 91 -17.34 9.05 6.54
C ASP A 91 -16.68 9.17 5.15
N GLY A 92 -17.19 10.10 4.34
CA GLY A 92 -16.64 10.42 3.03
C GLY A 92 -17.09 9.48 1.91
N TYR A 93 -16.38 9.52 0.78
CA TYR A 93 -16.79 8.82 -0.46
C TYR A 93 -16.97 7.32 -0.25
N LEU A 94 -16.01 6.66 0.40
CA LEU A 94 -16.03 5.20 0.56
C LEU A 94 -16.91 4.70 1.70
N ALA A 95 -17.50 5.58 2.53
CA ALA A 95 -18.44 5.18 3.58
C ALA A 95 -19.86 4.92 3.05
N GLY A 96 -20.21 5.46 1.89
CA GLY A 96 -21.51 5.27 1.26
C GLY A 96 -21.83 3.78 1.02
N ALA A 97 -23.12 3.45 1.07
CA ALA A 97 -23.60 2.08 0.82
C ALA A 97 -23.22 1.59 -0.59
N ASP A 98 -23.23 2.49 -1.58
CA ASP A 98 -22.89 2.22 -2.98
C ASP A 98 -21.40 1.87 -3.19
N HIS A 99 -20.55 2.17 -2.21
CA HIS A 99 -19.11 1.93 -2.25
C HIS A 99 -18.68 0.77 -1.33
N ARG A 100 -19.63 -0.02 -0.83
CA ARG A 100 -19.35 -1.13 0.09
C ARG A 100 -18.38 -2.15 -0.50
N ASP A 101 -18.61 -2.57 -1.73
CA ASP A 101 -17.76 -3.58 -2.39
C ASP A 101 -16.35 -3.04 -2.65
N GLU A 102 -16.23 -1.77 -3.07
CA GLU A 102 -14.93 -1.10 -3.25
C GLU A 102 -14.19 -1.00 -1.91
N ARG A 103 -14.88 -0.61 -0.83
CA ARG A 103 -14.30 -0.52 0.51
C ARG A 103 -13.84 -1.88 1.03
N GLU A 104 -14.67 -2.91 0.94
CA GLU A 104 -14.35 -4.28 1.36
C GLU A 104 -13.18 -4.85 0.54
N PHE A 105 -13.16 -4.60 -0.77
CA PHE A 105 -12.04 -4.96 -1.63
C PHE A 105 -10.74 -4.27 -1.19
N LEU A 106 -10.74 -2.95 -0.95
CA LEU A 106 -9.56 -2.21 -0.52
C LEU A 106 -9.03 -2.69 0.84
N LEU A 107 -9.90 -3.03 1.78
CA LEU A 107 -9.53 -3.63 3.07
C LEU A 107 -8.87 -5.00 2.88
N ALA A 108 -9.43 -5.84 2.00
CA ALA A 108 -8.89 -7.17 1.72
C ALA A 108 -7.50 -7.15 1.06
N GLN A 109 -7.11 -6.05 0.42
CA GLN A 109 -5.79 -5.88 -0.22
C GLN A 109 -4.61 -5.78 0.77
N ASN A 110 -4.87 -5.83 2.09
CA ASN A 110 -3.87 -5.74 3.16
C ASN A 110 -2.84 -4.61 2.89
N THR A 111 -3.36 -3.47 2.45
CA THR A 111 -2.61 -2.25 2.12
C THR A 111 -3.12 -1.09 2.98
N TYR A 112 -4.43 -1.07 3.21
CA TYR A 112 -5.11 -0.08 4.01
C TYR A 112 -5.43 -0.67 5.37
N HIS A 113 -5.31 0.16 6.39
CA HIS A 113 -5.98 -0.07 7.66
C HIS A 113 -7.15 0.90 7.67
N GLY A 114 -8.38 0.42 7.92
CA GLY A 114 -9.50 1.33 8.08
C GLY A 114 -9.25 2.27 9.26
N PHE A 115 -9.49 3.56 9.10
CA PHE A 115 -9.55 4.51 10.21
C PHE A 115 -10.94 5.15 10.25
N ASP A 116 -11.33 5.62 11.42
CA ASP A 116 -12.64 6.22 11.65
C ASP A 116 -12.57 7.74 11.85
N THR A 117 -13.73 8.33 12.06
CA THR A 117 -13.91 9.77 12.28
C THR A 117 -13.18 10.25 13.53
N ASN A 118 -13.07 9.42 14.58
CA ASN A 118 -12.37 9.79 15.81
C ASN A 118 -10.86 9.86 15.56
N ASP A 119 -10.30 8.91 14.81
CA ASP A 119 -8.89 8.95 14.43
C ASP A 119 -8.57 10.22 13.61
N TYR A 120 -9.48 10.59 12.70
CA TYR A 120 -9.38 11.81 11.91
C TYR A 120 -9.46 13.08 12.77
N HIS A 121 -10.43 13.15 13.70
CA HIS A 121 -10.56 14.26 14.61
C HIS A 121 -9.34 14.40 15.54
N ALA A 122 -8.78 13.29 16.02
CA ALA A 122 -7.56 13.32 16.83
C ALA A 122 -6.36 13.91 16.06
N LEU A 123 -6.25 13.62 14.75
CA LEU A 123 -5.26 14.28 13.90
C LEU A 123 -5.52 15.79 13.77
N LEU A 124 -6.77 16.19 13.58
CA LEU A 124 -7.11 17.61 13.50
C LEU A 124 -6.83 18.33 14.83
N ASP A 125 -7.17 17.74 15.97
CA ASP A 125 -6.87 18.30 17.29
C ASP A 125 -5.36 18.51 17.48
N TYR A 126 -4.54 17.58 16.99
CA TYR A 126 -3.09 17.70 17.02
C TYR A 126 -2.56 18.81 16.10
N TYR A 127 -3.00 18.83 14.83
CA TYR A 127 -2.45 19.73 13.80
C TYR A 127 -3.08 21.13 13.77
N CYS A 128 -4.26 21.32 14.36
CA CYS A 128 -4.89 22.62 14.57
C CYS A 128 -4.39 23.31 15.85
N ASN A 129 -3.40 22.76 16.55
CA ASN A 129 -2.82 23.36 17.74
C ASN A 129 -1.88 24.54 17.40
N PRO A 130 -2.19 25.79 17.81
CA PRO A 130 -1.33 26.95 17.56
C PRO A 130 0.08 26.83 18.16
N ALA A 131 0.26 26.01 19.20
CA ALA A 131 1.56 25.78 19.83
C ALA A 131 2.43 24.75 19.08
N LEU A 132 1.90 24.05 18.07
CA LEU A 132 2.66 23.06 17.32
C LEU A 132 3.73 23.74 16.45
N VAL A 133 4.96 23.23 16.52
CA VAL A 133 6.12 23.75 15.77
C VAL A 133 6.55 22.72 14.74
N PHE A 134 6.67 23.15 13.49
CA PHE A 134 7.27 22.39 12.40
C PHE A 134 8.74 22.78 12.30
N SER A 135 9.64 21.88 12.68
CA SER A 135 11.09 22.15 12.77
C SER A 135 11.81 21.79 11.48
N THR A 136 11.33 20.76 10.79
CA THR A 136 11.91 20.28 9.53
C THR A 136 10.81 20.05 8.50
N PRO A 137 11.13 20.08 7.20
CA PRO A 137 10.18 19.67 6.18
C PRO A 137 9.57 18.28 6.44
N GLY A 138 10.28 17.37 7.12
CA GLY A 138 9.76 16.04 7.48
C GLY A 138 8.51 16.09 8.37
N ASP A 139 8.32 17.16 9.14
CA ASP A 139 7.15 17.35 10.01
C ASP A 139 5.89 17.74 9.22
N ALA A 140 6.06 18.14 7.95
CA ALA A 140 5.00 18.63 7.08
C ALA A 140 4.12 17.53 6.49
N GLN A 141 4.32 16.27 6.88
CA GLN A 141 3.60 15.13 6.29
C GLN A 141 3.27 14.06 7.33
N VAL A 142 2.04 13.57 7.29
CA VAL A 142 1.56 12.48 8.15
C VAL A 142 0.74 11.50 7.35
N THR A 143 0.76 10.22 7.75
CA THR A 143 -0.03 9.15 7.13
C THR A 143 -0.97 8.53 8.16
N ILE A 144 -2.21 8.29 7.74
CA ILE A 144 -3.19 7.53 8.52
C ILE A 144 -3.85 6.47 7.65
N GLY A 145 -4.38 5.41 8.26
CA GLY A 145 -5.18 4.43 7.54
C GLY A 145 -4.38 3.54 6.59
N THR A 146 -3.10 3.34 6.88
CA THR A 146 -2.23 2.38 6.19
C THR A 146 -1.60 1.45 7.20
N ILE A 147 -1.22 0.27 6.74
CA ILE A 147 -0.55 -0.69 7.62
C ILE A 147 0.86 -0.17 7.91
N GLN A 148 1.07 0.30 9.13
CA GLN A 148 2.40 0.66 9.63
C GLN A 148 3.35 -0.55 9.53
N GLY A 149 4.63 -0.28 9.21
CA GLY A 149 5.69 -1.28 9.38
C GLY A 149 6.46 -1.70 8.12
N GLY A 150 6.56 -0.87 7.08
CA GLY A 150 7.56 -1.13 6.06
C GLY A 150 7.55 -0.13 4.91
N ASN A 151 8.73 0.10 4.34
CA ASN A 151 8.93 1.06 3.27
C ASN A 151 7.96 0.79 2.08
N PRO A 152 7.20 1.81 1.65
CA PRO A 152 6.26 1.76 0.53
C PRO A 152 6.75 1.08 -0.74
N MET A 153 8.03 1.25 -1.04
CA MET A 153 8.71 0.69 -2.20
C MET A 153 8.64 -0.84 -2.22
N PHE A 154 8.60 -1.50 -1.05
CA PHE A 154 8.57 -2.96 -0.93
C PHE A 154 7.16 -3.55 -0.77
N LYS A 155 6.11 -2.78 -1.12
CA LYS A 155 4.71 -3.25 -1.06
C LYS A 155 4.46 -4.45 -1.97
N ALA A 156 5.05 -4.49 -3.18
CA ALA A 156 4.92 -5.63 -4.08
C ALA A 156 5.51 -6.92 -3.49
N LEU A 157 6.65 -6.83 -2.81
CA LEU A 157 7.27 -7.95 -2.08
C LEU A 157 6.44 -8.42 -0.88
N ARG A 158 5.81 -7.50 -0.15
CA ARG A 158 4.88 -7.87 0.95
C ARG A 158 3.59 -8.52 0.44
N ARG A 159 3.10 -8.12 -0.75
CA ARG A 159 1.96 -8.77 -1.42
C ARG A 159 2.27 -10.21 -1.82
N LEU A 160 3.46 -10.47 -2.37
CA LEU A 160 3.91 -11.82 -2.69
C LEU A 160 3.92 -12.72 -1.44
N LYS A 161 4.39 -12.19 -0.30
CA LYS A 161 4.38 -12.93 0.98
C LYS A 161 2.97 -13.18 1.54
N GLY A 162 2.02 -12.29 1.27
CA GLY A 162 0.63 -12.40 1.71
C GLY A 162 -0.25 -13.34 0.85
N MET A 163 0.01 -13.41 -0.46
CA MET A 163 -0.72 -14.30 -1.38
C MET A 163 -0.47 -15.79 -1.09
N ASP A 164 0.71 -16.14 -0.59
CA ASP A 164 1.00 -17.49 -0.06
C ASP A 164 0.14 -17.84 1.18
N SER A 165 -0.39 -16.83 1.88
CA SER A 165 -1.17 -17.01 3.11
C SER A 165 -2.68 -17.13 2.86
N SER A 166 -3.20 -16.58 1.74
CA SER A 166 -4.63 -16.52 1.44
C SER A 166 -5.16 -17.68 0.61
N ASN A 167 -4.30 -18.46 -0.07
CA ASN A 167 -4.70 -19.69 -0.76
C ASN A 167 -4.82 -20.93 0.16
N GLY A 168 -4.76 -20.76 1.48
CA GLY A 168 -4.73 -21.85 2.47
C GLY A 168 -6.09 -22.24 3.09
N ARG A 169 -7.22 -22.05 2.40
CA ARG A 169 -8.54 -22.58 2.81
C ARG A 169 -9.09 -23.62 1.83
N ALA A 170 -8.21 -24.55 1.45
CA ALA A 170 -8.58 -25.91 1.11
C ALA A 170 -7.61 -26.85 1.83
N SER A 171 -8.13 -27.93 2.38
CA SER A 171 -7.48 -28.92 3.23
C SER A 171 -6.15 -29.47 2.70
N ASN A 172 -5.05 -29.28 3.45
CA ASN A 172 -4.14 -30.36 3.85
C ASN A 172 -3.12 -29.89 4.90
N GLY A 173 -3.05 -30.60 6.01
CA GLY A 173 -2.25 -30.26 7.19
C GLY A 173 -0.75 -30.52 7.05
N GLY A 174 -0.05 -29.74 6.22
CA GLY A 174 1.41 -29.85 6.07
C GLY A 174 2.20 -28.53 6.09
N SER A 175 1.61 -27.41 5.66
CA SER A 175 2.37 -26.16 5.42
C SER A 175 2.77 -25.39 6.69
N ARG A 176 2.06 -25.60 7.81
CA ARG A 176 2.39 -24.92 9.09
C ARG A 176 3.60 -25.52 9.82
N ASP A 177 4.13 -26.65 9.37
CA ASP A 177 5.16 -27.40 10.10
C ASP A 177 6.60 -27.13 9.64
N VAL A 178 6.80 -26.56 8.45
CA VAL A 178 8.17 -26.35 7.90
C VAL A 178 8.95 -25.31 8.71
N THR A 179 8.27 -24.26 9.19
CA THR A 179 8.90 -23.20 10.00
C THR A 179 9.32 -23.72 11.39
N SER A 180 8.52 -24.59 12.01
CA SER A 180 8.87 -25.24 13.28
C SER A 180 10.00 -26.24 13.11
N LEU A 181 9.99 -27.04 12.04
CA LEU A 181 11.04 -28.01 11.74
C LEU A 181 12.38 -27.33 11.40
N LEU A 182 12.36 -26.22 10.65
CA LEU A 182 13.55 -25.40 10.39
C LEU A 182 14.12 -24.75 11.66
N ALA A 183 13.25 -24.28 12.56
CA ALA A 183 13.68 -23.69 13.83
C ALA A 183 14.24 -24.74 14.81
N ALA A 184 13.88 -26.02 14.64
CA ALA A 184 14.35 -27.13 15.46
C ALA A 184 15.64 -27.79 14.91
N ALA A 185 16.03 -27.52 13.67
CA ALA A 185 17.25 -28.05 13.07
C ALA A 185 18.50 -27.50 13.79
N GLN A 186 19.40 -28.40 14.19
CA GLN A 186 20.62 -28.05 14.91
C GLN A 186 21.83 -27.94 13.97
N THR A 187 21.72 -28.50 12.76
CA THR A 187 22.77 -28.51 11.74
C THR A 187 22.25 -28.00 10.40
N ILE A 188 23.18 -27.60 9.51
CA ILE A 188 22.84 -27.12 8.17
C ILE A 188 22.29 -28.27 7.33
N GLU A 189 22.82 -29.47 7.53
CA GLU A 189 22.39 -30.70 6.85
C GLU A 189 20.93 -31.03 7.17
N GLU A 190 20.52 -30.96 8.44
CA GLU A 190 19.13 -31.14 8.86
C GLU A 190 18.21 -30.06 8.27
N ALA A 191 18.65 -28.81 8.23
CA ALA A 191 17.88 -27.72 7.62
C ALA A 191 17.71 -27.93 6.10
N ILE A 192 18.74 -28.43 5.42
CA ILE A 192 18.70 -28.77 3.99
C ILE A 192 17.68 -29.89 3.75
N GLU A 193 17.64 -30.94 4.57
CA GLU A 193 16.68 -32.03 4.44
C GLU A 193 15.23 -31.54 4.62
N VAL A 194 14.98 -30.69 5.61
CA VAL A 194 13.65 -30.10 5.86
C VAL A 194 13.18 -29.27 4.67
N VAL A 195 14.07 -28.43 4.12
CA VAL A 195 13.76 -27.58 2.96
C VAL A 195 13.56 -28.42 1.70
N LEU A 196 14.43 -29.39 1.43
CA LEU A 196 14.32 -30.28 0.28
C LEU A 196 13.00 -31.05 0.31
N LYS A 197 12.64 -31.63 1.46
CA LYS A 197 11.37 -32.36 1.62
C LYS A 197 10.18 -31.45 1.35
N ALA A 198 10.17 -30.25 1.92
CA ALA A 198 9.09 -29.28 1.72
C ALA A 198 8.96 -28.83 0.26
N LEU A 199 10.08 -28.58 -0.42
CA LEU A 199 10.10 -28.19 -1.83
C LEU A 199 9.65 -29.32 -2.74
N THR A 200 10.11 -30.55 -2.51
CA THR A 200 9.72 -31.73 -3.31
C THR A 200 8.23 -32.01 -3.19
N THR A 201 7.68 -31.98 -1.97
CA THR A 201 6.22 -32.15 -1.76
C THR A 201 5.39 -31.06 -2.42
N ARG A 202 5.88 -29.81 -2.42
CA ARG A 202 5.16 -28.71 -3.07
C ARG A 202 5.24 -28.83 -4.59
N LEU A 203 6.41 -29.14 -5.15
CA LEU A 203 6.59 -29.33 -6.60
C LEU A 203 5.78 -30.52 -7.13
N SER A 204 5.78 -31.65 -6.43
CA SER A 204 5.00 -32.83 -6.83
C SER A 204 3.50 -32.53 -6.82
N SER A 205 3.02 -31.69 -5.90
CA SER A 205 1.60 -31.29 -5.86
C SER A 205 1.18 -30.40 -7.04
N THR A 206 2.12 -29.69 -7.67
CA THR A 206 1.87 -28.83 -8.84
C THR A 206 1.87 -29.63 -10.14
N ILE A 207 2.56 -30.77 -10.19
CA ILE A 207 2.67 -31.63 -11.36
C ILE A 207 1.65 -32.77 -11.24
N ALA A 208 0.57 -32.70 -12.02
CA ALA A 208 -0.52 -33.66 -11.94
C ALA A 208 -0.04 -35.12 -12.14
N GLY A 209 -0.18 -35.94 -11.09
CA GLY A 209 0.13 -37.37 -11.11
C GLY A 209 1.58 -37.74 -10.77
N MET A 210 2.42 -36.81 -10.31
CA MET A 210 3.79 -37.09 -9.90
C MET A 210 3.87 -37.40 -8.40
N ASP A 211 4.43 -38.56 -8.05
CA ASP A 211 4.72 -38.91 -6.66
C ASP A 211 6.00 -38.17 -6.20
N PRO A 212 6.02 -37.52 -5.01
CA PRO A 212 7.23 -36.91 -4.46
C PRO A 212 8.42 -37.87 -4.30
N GLU A 213 8.21 -39.18 -4.17
CA GLU A 213 9.29 -40.18 -4.10
C GLU A 213 9.93 -40.47 -5.47
N GLU A 214 9.25 -40.15 -6.57
CA GLU A 214 9.76 -40.34 -7.94
C GLU A 214 10.58 -39.15 -8.45
N MET A 215 10.70 -38.09 -7.65
CA MET A 215 11.45 -36.89 -7.99
C MET A 215 12.94 -37.02 -7.68
N ASP A 216 13.77 -36.87 -8.70
CA ASP A 216 15.22 -36.85 -8.59
C ASP A 216 15.70 -35.47 -8.14
N GLN A 217 16.15 -35.41 -6.88
CA GLN A 217 16.60 -34.18 -6.22
C GLN A 217 17.85 -33.55 -6.85
N THR A 218 18.54 -34.27 -7.74
CA THR A 218 19.75 -33.78 -8.42
C THR A 218 19.48 -33.19 -9.80
N LYS A 219 18.25 -33.33 -10.32
CA LYS A 219 17.85 -32.80 -11.64
C LYS A 219 17.28 -31.39 -11.56
N SER A 220 17.46 -30.63 -12.63
CA SER A 220 16.86 -29.31 -12.76
C SER A 220 15.33 -29.40 -12.77
N ILE A 221 14.67 -28.48 -12.07
CA ILE A 221 13.18 -28.38 -12.04
C ILE A 221 12.58 -28.26 -13.45
N GLN A 222 13.34 -27.71 -14.41
CA GLN A 222 12.92 -27.59 -15.82
C GLN A 222 12.72 -28.95 -16.51
N SER A 223 13.42 -30.01 -16.08
CA SER A 223 13.22 -31.35 -16.65
C SER A 223 11.86 -31.94 -16.33
N TYR A 224 11.14 -31.34 -15.39
CA TYR A 224 9.81 -31.76 -14.95
C TYR A 224 8.68 -30.92 -15.56
N GLY A 225 8.98 -30.10 -16.59
CA GLY A 225 7.96 -29.35 -17.34
C GLY A 225 7.46 -28.08 -16.65
N VAL A 226 8.05 -27.69 -15.52
CA VAL A 226 7.73 -26.43 -14.81
C VAL A 226 8.34 -25.26 -15.58
N ASP A 227 7.50 -24.53 -16.33
CA ASP A 227 7.88 -23.32 -17.06
C ASP A 227 7.48 -22.03 -16.31
N SER A 228 7.79 -20.86 -16.89
CA SER A 228 7.51 -19.57 -16.27
C SER A 228 6.02 -19.25 -16.13
N LEU A 229 5.15 -20.00 -16.80
CA LEU A 229 3.70 -19.78 -16.88
C LEU A 229 2.97 -20.55 -15.77
N GLN A 230 3.42 -21.76 -15.43
CA GLN A 230 2.97 -22.49 -14.23
C GLN A 230 3.43 -21.87 -12.90
N ARG A 231 4.33 -20.88 -12.94
CA ARG A 231 4.85 -20.19 -11.75
C ARG A 231 3.90 -19.11 -11.20
N MET A 232 2.79 -18.84 -11.89
CA MET A 232 1.87 -17.74 -11.61
C MET A 232 0.47 -18.18 -11.12
N GLU A 233 0.17 -19.48 -11.16
CA GLU A 233 -1.05 -20.08 -10.57
C GLU A 233 -0.75 -20.67 -9.19
#